data_AF-A0A832ZBH9-F1
#
_entry.id   AF-A0A832ZBH9-F1
#
_cell.length_a   1.000
_cell.length_b   1.000
_cell.length_c   1.000
_cell.angle_alpha   90.00
_cell.angle_beta   90.00
_cell.angle_gamma   90.00
#
_symmetry.space_group_name_H-M   'P 1'
#
loop_
_entity.id
_entity.type
_entity.pdbx_description
1 polymer ?
#
loop_
_entity_poly.entity_id
_entity_poly.type
_entity_poly.pdbx_seq_one_letter_code
_entity_poly.pdbx_strand_id
1 'polypeptide(L)'
;MSQLATSKSCPACGRKVPEDARFCPYCGYKLCLEDEEFVVIEDVKELESIVKELQNYLPAEWSCKVDKKRKRLKFEISLTGSFLAFSIPQRVRGFLSLEMLARLEEALKVFEHEVGVKLVKDEITPSWTIVGFPPTLYYKVYRISKRSKEN
;
A
#
# COMPACT_ATOMS: atom_id res chain seq x y z
N MET A 1 22.88 35.82 19.76
CA MET A 1 21.85 34.78 19.52
C MET A 1 22.20 34.08 18.23
N SER A 2 22.83 32.92 18.30
CA SER A 2 23.38 32.23 17.11
C SER A 2 22.38 31.18 16.66
N GLN A 3 21.68 31.43 15.56
CA GLN A 3 20.86 30.40 14.91
C GLN A 3 21.78 29.36 14.30
N LEU A 4 21.68 28.11 14.78
CA LEU A 4 22.29 26.94 14.18
C LEU A 4 21.60 26.72 12.82
N ALA A 5 22.27 27.09 11.73
CA ALA A 5 21.78 26.83 10.39
C ALA A 5 21.85 25.32 10.11
N THR A 6 20.74 24.61 10.33
CA THR A 6 20.60 23.20 9.97
C THR A 6 20.32 23.10 8.48
N SER A 7 21.16 22.32 7.79
CA SER A 7 21.08 22.12 6.34
C SER A 7 20.93 20.64 6.03
N LYS A 8 19.99 20.27 5.16
CA LYS A 8 19.78 18.91 4.67
C LYS A 8 20.35 18.75 3.26
N SER A 9 20.62 17.52 2.83
CA SER A 9 21.04 17.25 1.45
C SER A 9 19.83 16.93 0.58
N CYS A 10 19.74 17.54 -0.59
CA CYS A 10 18.72 17.20 -1.58
C CYS A 10 18.92 15.76 -2.07
N PRO A 11 17.90 14.88 -2.04
CA PRO A 11 18.05 13.49 -2.47
C PRO A 11 18.19 13.35 -3.99
N ALA A 12 17.73 14.33 -4.78
CA ALA A 12 17.81 14.28 -6.23
C ALA A 12 19.16 14.74 -6.79
N CYS A 13 19.76 15.78 -6.22
CA CYS A 13 21.02 16.35 -6.75
C CYS A 13 22.18 16.34 -5.75
N GLY A 14 21.99 15.85 -4.53
CA GLY A 14 23.01 15.73 -3.50
C GLY A 14 23.48 17.04 -2.86
N ARG A 15 22.96 18.20 -3.31
CA ARG A 15 23.41 19.51 -2.81
C ARG A 15 22.80 19.82 -1.45
N LYS A 16 23.58 20.50 -0.60
CA LYS A 16 23.09 21.02 0.68
C LYS A 16 22.10 22.16 0.44
N VAL A 17 20.97 22.06 1.11
CA VAL A 17 19.84 22.99 1.05
C VAL A 17 19.40 23.28 2.48
N PRO A 18 18.82 24.46 2.74
CA PRO A 18 18.24 24.78 4.05
C PRO A 18 17.21 23.71 4.46
N GLU A 19 17.11 23.38 5.76
CA GLU A 19 16.07 22.44 6.22
C GLU A 19 14.66 22.92 5.88
N ASP A 20 14.43 24.23 5.96
CA ASP A 20 13.14 24.89 5.70
C ASP A 20 12.85 25.05 4.19
N ALA A 21 13.79 24.67 3.33
CA ALA A 21 13.62 24.82 1.89
C ALA A 21 12.53 23.88 1.38
N ARG A 22 11.50 24.44 0.75
CA ARG A 22 10.39 23.70 0.11
C ARG A 22 10.76 23.09 -1.24
N PHE A 23 11.70 23.70 -1.94
CA PHE A 23 12.23 23.23 -3.22
C PHE A 23 13.74 23.42 -3.23
N CYS A 24 14.45 22.54 -3.95
CA CYS A 24 15.87 22.67 -4.14
C CYS A 24 16.14 23.82 -5.13
N PRO A 25 16.85 24.90 -4.73
CA PRO A 25 17.12 26.03 -5.61
C PRO A 25 18.07 25.68 -6.77
N TYR A 26 18.73 24.52 -6.69
CA TYR A 26 19.71 24.09 -7.69
C TYR A 26 19.13 23.17 -8.76
N CYS A 27 18.11 22.37 -8.43
CA CYS A 27 17.55 21.37 -9.35
C CYS A 27 16.03 21.38 -9.44
N GLY A 28 15.33 22.15 -8.61
CA GLY A 28 13.85 22.22 -8.59
C GLY A 28 13.16 21.09 -7.83
N TYR A 29 13.90 20.12 -7.27
CA TYR A 29 13.29 19.00 -6.53
C TYR A 29 12.49 19.50 -5.31
N LYS A 30 11.24 19.08 -5.16
CA LYS A 30 10.38 19.45 -4.03
C LYS A 30 10.85 18.71 -2.76
N LEU A 31 11.28 19.48 -1.76
CA LEU A 31 11.88 19.02 -0.51
C LEU A 31 10.90 18.98 0.67
N CYS A 32 9.76 19.67 0.56
CA CYS A 32 8.67 19.60 1.55
C CYS A 32 7.59 18.63 1.06
N LEU A 33 7.45 17.52 1.79
CA LEU A 33 6.35 16.56 1.69
C LEU A 33 5.22 16.88 2.69
N GLU A 34 5.16 18.11 3.18
CA GLU A 34 4.32 18.50 4.32
C GLU A 34 2.85 18.75 3.97
N ASP A 35 2.47 18.74 2.69
CA ASP A 35 1.10 19.03 2.25
C ASP A 35 0.35 17.81 1.65
N GLU A 36 0.94 16.62 1.67
CA GLU A 36 0.27 15.38 1.26
C GLU A 36 -0.37 14.74 2.50
N GLU A 37 -1.52 15.29 2.93
CA GLU A 37 -2.30 14.67 4.00
C GLU A 37 -2.97 13.40 3.46
N PHE A 38 -2.51 12.25 3.96
CA PHE A 38 -3.14 10.95 3.75
C PHE A 38 -4.39 10.87 4.63
N VAL A 39 -5.56 11.04 4.02
CA VAL A 39 -6.84 10.92 4.73
C VAL A 39 -7.26 9.46 4.72
N VAL A 40 -7.43 8.86 5.90
CA VAL A 40 -7.93 7.49 6.02
C VAL A 40 -9.39 7.41 5.56
N ILE A 41 -9.70 6.43 4.71
CA ILE A 41 -11.05 6.18 4.23
C ILE A 41 -11.75 5.24 5.21
N GLU A 42 -12.68 5.78 5.98
CA GLU A 42 -13.49 5.04 6.95
C GLU A 42 -14.91 4.71 6.45
N ASP A 43 -15.35 5.34 5.36
CA ASP A 43 -16.69 5.15 4.82
C ASP A 43 -16.79 3.79 4.10
N VAL A 44 -17.76 2.98 4.53
CA VAL A 44 -17.93 1.61 4.02
C VAL A 44 -18.35 1.60 2.55
N LYS A 45 -19.15 2.58 2.09
CA LYS A 45 -19.61 2.64 0.69
C LYS A 45 -18.46 3.02 -0.23
N GLU A 46 -17.60 3.91 0.25
CA GLU A 46 -16.38 4.28 -0.46
C GLU A 46 -15.41 3.10 -0.56
N LEU A 47 -15.19 2.37 0.54
CA LEU A 47 -14.41 1.12 0.53
C LEU A 47 -15.01 0.07 -0.42
N GLU A 48 -16.33 -0.08 -0.47
CA GLU A 48 -17.01 -1.00 -1.40
C GLU A 48 -16.81 -0.57 -2.88
N SER A 49 -16.75 0.73 -3.15
CA SER A 49 -16.46 1.25 -4.50
C SER A 49 -15.02 0.96 -4.91
N ILE A 50 -14.07 1.17 -3.99
CA ILE A 50 -12.65 0.85 -4.19
C ILE A 50 -12.45 -0.65 -4.44
N VAL A 51 -13.16 -1.53 -3.71
CA VAL A 51 -13.09 -2.97 -3.94
C VAL A 51 -13.58 -3.36 -5.35
N LYS A 52 -14.66 -2.73 -5.85
CA LYS A 52 -15.17 -3.02 -7.20
C LYS A 52 -14.15 -2.64 -8.27
N GLU A 53 -13.48 -1.52 -8.12
CA GLU A 53 -12.45 -1.08 -9.06
C GLU A 53 -11.21 -1.99 -8.99
N LEU A 54 -10.81 -2.35 -7.77
CA LEU A 54 -9.66 -3.21 -7.50
C LEU A 54 -9.80 -4.63 -8.09
N GLN A 55 -11.03 -5.13 -8.30
CA GLN A 55 -11.28 -6.43 -8.93
C GLN A 55 -10.66 -6.56 -10.32
N ASN A 56 -10.48 -5.45 -11.06
CA ASN A 56 -9.89 -5.48 -12.40
C ASN A 56 -8.36 -5.63 -12.38
N TYR A 57 -7.71 -5.34 -11.25
CA TYR A 57 -6.26 -5.39 -11.08
C TYR A 57 -5.81 -6.65 -10.35
N LEU A 58 -6.72 -7.31 -9.62
CA LEU A 58 -6.39 -8.44 -8.78
C LEU A 58 -6.05 -9.68 -9.61
N PRO A 59 -4.96 -10.40 -9.24
CA PRO A 59 -4.69 -11.72 -9.82
C PRO A 59 -5.84 -12.70 -9.52
N ALA A 60 -6.07 -13.67 -10.40
CA ALA A 60 -7.19 -14.61 -10.32
C ALA A 60 -7.24 -15.43 -9.02
N GLU A 61 -6.08 -15.68 -8.41
CA GLU A 61 -5.95 -16.33 -7.12
C GLU A 61 -6.40 -15.48 -5.92
N TRP A 62 -6.54 -14.16 -6.04
CA TRP A 62 -6.84 -13.27 -4.92
C TRP A 62 -8.27 -12.75 -4.95
N SER A 63 -8.86 -12.62 -3.77
CA SER A 63 -10.14 -11.94 -3.58
C SER A 63 -10.01 -10.86 -2.52
N CYS A 64 -10.69 -9.74 -2.75
CA CYS A 64 -10.73 -8.61 -1.83
C CYS A 64 -12.16 -8.37 -1.34
N LYS A 65 -12.31 -8.12 -0.03
CA LYS A 65 -13.58 -7.84 0.64
C LYS A 65 -13.40 -6.70 1.64
N VAL A 66 -14.49 -5.99 1.96
CA VAL A 66 -14.48 -4.98 3.03
C VAL A 66 -14.74 -5.64 4.38
N ASP A 67 -13.82 -5.49 5.32
CA ASP A 67 -14.02 -5.77 6.74
C ASP A 67 -14.80 -4.60 7.36
N LYS A 68 -16.13 -4.73 7.38
CA LYS A 68 -17.06 -3.68 7.87
C LYS A 68 -16.85 -3.34 9.34
N LYS A 69 -16.32 -4.27 10.15
CA LYS A 69 -16.11 -4.05 11.60
C LYS A 69 -14.91 -3.14 11.84
N ARG A 70 -13.83 -3.35 11.09
CA ARG A 70 -12.57 -2.62 11.26
C ARG A 70 -12.29 -1.60 10.16
N LYS A 71 -13.26 -1.34 9.27
CA LYS A 71 -13.20 -0.35 8.18
C LYS A 71 -11.93 -0.48 7.34
N ARG A 72 -11.62 -1.71 6.92
CA ARG A 72 -10.37 -2.06 6.22
C ARG A 72 -10.64 -3.07 5.10
N LEU A 73 -9.71 -3.20 4.17
CA LEU A 73 -9.77 -4.23 3.14
C LEU A 73 -9.15 -5.53 3.65
N LYS A 74 -9.78 -6.64 3.28
CA LYS A 74 -9.37 -8.00 3.59
C LYS A 74 -9.05 -8.72 2.27
N PHE A 75 -7.85 -9.27 2.18
CA PHE A 75 -7.42 -10.07 1.03
C PHE A 75 -7.25 -11.52 1.45
N GLU A 76 -7.85 -12.41 0.68
CA GLU A 76 -7.81 -13.86 0.88
C GLU A 76 -7.64 -14.58 -0.45
N ILE A 77 -6.92 -15.70 -0.45
CA ILE A 77 -6.74 -16.52 -1.64
C ILE A 77 -8.05 -17.25 -1.93
N SER A 78 -8.56 -17.10 -3.16
CA SER A 78 -9.76 -17.80 -3.63
C SER A 78 -9.46 -19.29 -3.80
N LEU A 79 -10.29 -20.14 -3.19
CA LEU A 79 -10.16 -21.60 -3.15
C LEU A 79 -10.19 -22.28 -4.53
N THR A 80 -10.41 -21.57 -5.64
CA THR A 80 -10.11 -22.06 -7.00
C THR A 80 -8.64 -22.45 -7.18
N GLY A 81 -7.73 -21.89 -6.38
CA GLY A 81 -6.33 -22.33 -6.30
C GLY A 81 -6.08 -23.62 -5.50
N SER A 82 -7.06 -24.11 -4.72
CA SER A 82 -6.89 -25.32 -3.89
C SER A 82 -6.88 -26.62 -4.69
N PHE A 83 -7.49 -26.67 -5.88
CA PHE A 83 -7.43 -27.86 -6.74
C PHE A 83 -6.01 -28.13 -7.26
N LEU A 84 -5.20 -27.10 -7.46
CA LEU A 84 -3.79 -27.26 -7.86
C LEU A 84 -2.87 -27.49 -6.65
N ALA A 85 -3.24 -27.00 -5.45
CA ALA A 85 -2.43 -27.16 -4.24
C ALA A 85 -2.50 -28.55 -3.58
N PHE A 86 -3.49 -29.39 -3.91
CA PHE A 86 -3.57 -30.78 -3.44
C PHE A 86 -2.63 -31.73 -4.20
N SER A 87 -2.23 -31.37 -5.42
CA SER A 87 -1.27 -32.14 -6.24
C SER A 87 0.19 -31.79 -5.92
N ILE A 88 0.43 -30.75 -5.13
CA ILE A 88 1.76 -30.19 -4.88
C ILE A 88 2.26 -30.70 -3.51
N PRO A 89 3.44 -31.35 -3.44
CA PRO A 89 4.00 -31.87 -2.19
C PRO A 89 4.05 -30.79 -1.09
N GLN A 90 3.81 -31.15 0.18
CA GLN A 90 3.84 -30.23 1.32
C GLN A 90 5.13 -29.37 1.38
N ARG A 91 6.23 -29.84 0.79
CA ARG A 91 7.53 -29.16 0.73
C ARG A 91 7.60 -27.93 -0.19
N VAL A 92 6.70 -27.82 -1.18
CA VAL A 92 6.67 -26.69 -2.16
C VAL A 92 5.55 -25.68 -1.86
N ARG A 93 4.66 -26.00 -0.91
CA ARG A 93 3.49 -25.17 -0.55
C ARG A 93 3.86 -23.84 0.11
N GLY A 94 5.03 -23.76 0.77
CA GLY A 94 5.57 -22.51 1.32
C GLY A 94 6.25 -21.61 0.27
N PHE A 95 6.61 -22.15 -0.89
CA PHE A 95 7.29 -21.40 -1.96
C PHE A 95 6.29 -20.62 -2.83
N LEU A 96 5.06 -21.13 -2.97
CA LEU A 96 4.00 -20.49 -3.74
C LEU A 96 3.41 -19.25 -3.05
N SER A 97 3.50 -19.15 -1.72
CA SER A 97 2.94 -18.00 -1.01
C SER A 97 3.72 -16.70 -1.28
N LEU A 98 5.04 -16.74 -1.39
CA LEU A 98 5.85 -15.53 -1.57
C LEU A 98 5.66 -14.90 -2.95
N GLU A 99 5.65 -15.73 -4.00
CA GLU A 99 5.41 -15.28 -5.38
C GLU A 99 4.00 -14.70 -5.54
N MET A 100 2.98 -15.37 -4.97
CA MET A 100 1.60 -14.87 -5.00
C MET A 100 1.45 -13.54 -4.23
N LEU A 101 2.17 -13.36 -3.12
CA LEU A 101 2.21 -12.11 -2.38
C LEU A 101 2.92 -11.01 -3.18
N ALA A 102 4.02 -11.32 -3.86
CA ALA A 102 4.74 -10.36 -4.70
C ALA A 102 3.86 -9.85 -5.86
N ARG A 103 3.15 -10.74 -6.55
CA ARG A 103 2.19 -10.38 -7.60
C ARG A 103 1.04 -9.53 -7.09
N LEU A 104 0.52 -9.84 -5.90
CA LEU A 104 -0.49 -9.00 -5.25
C LEU A 104 0.09 -7.61 -4.97
N GLU A 105 1.27 -7.52 -4.35
CA GLU A 105 1.89 -6.23 -4.02
C GLU A 105 2.17 -5.39 -5.27
N GLU A 106 2.59 -6.00 -6.37
CA GLU A 106 2.78 -5.31 -7.65
C GLU A 106 1.46 -4.79 -8.23
N ALA A 107 0.41 -5.63 -8.24
CA ALA A 107 -0.93 -5.21 -8.66
C ALA A 107 -1.49 -4.07 -7.80
N LEU A 108 -1.29 -4.13 -6.48
CA LEU A 108 -1.69 -3.06 -5.56
C LEU A 108 -0.94 -1.76 -5.85
N LYS A 109 0.36 -1.80 -6.14
CA LYS A 109 1.14 -0.59 -6.51
C LYS A 109 0.64 0.07 -7.78
N VAL A 110 0.28 -0.72 -8.80
CA VAL A 110 -0.31 -0.19 -10.04
C VAL A 110 -1.63 0.50 -9.73
N PHE A 111 -2.49 -0.17 -8.95
CA PHE A 111 -3.78 0.40 -8.53
C PHE A 111 -3.64 1.69 -7.71
N GLU A 112 -2.69 1.73 -6.76
CA GLU A 112 -2.40 2.94 -5.97
C GLU A 112 -2.08 4.14 -6.87
N HIS A 113 -1.27 3.91 -7.90
CA HIS A 113 -0.84 4.94 -8.83
C HIS A 113 -1.99 5.40 -9.75
N GLU A 114 -2.84 4.49 -10.24
CA GLU A 114 -3.93 4.84 -11.15
C GLU A 114 -5.14 5.48 -10.45
N VAL A 115 -5.53 4.95 -9.30
CA VAL A 115 -6.73 5.40 -8.57
C VAL A 115 -6.41 6.52 -7.57
N GLY A 116 -5.13 6.78 -7.30
CA GLY A 116 -4.70 7.86 -6.39
C GLY A 116 -5.01 7.58 -4.93
N VAL A 117 -5.00 6.31 -4.55
CA VAL A 117 -5.14 5.84 -3.16
C VAL A 117 -3.87 5.18 -2.70
N LYS A 118 -3.70 5.08 -1.38
CA LYS A 118 -2.58 4.39 -0.75
C LYS A 118 -3.10 3.30 0.18
N LEU A 119 -2.67 2.07 -0.05
CA LEU A 119 -3.00 0.88 0.70
C LEU A 119 -1.87 0.57 1.67
N VAL A 120 -2.10 0.82 2.96
CA VAL A 120 -1.12 0.51 4.01
C VAL A 120 -1.50 -0.78 4.71
N LYS A 121 -0.58 -1.73 4.72
CA LYS A 121 -0.75 -3.02 5.40
C LYS A 121 -0.91 -2.81 6.91
N ASP A 122 -2.03 -3.28 7.46
CA ASP A 122 -2.42 -3.06 8.86
C ASP A 122 -1.91 -4.20 9.74
N GLU A 123 -2.23 -5.45 9.39
CA GLU A 123 -1.83 -6.65 10.13
C GLU A 123 -1.73 -7.87 9.19
N ILE A 124 -0.79 -8.79 9.48
CA ILE A 124 -0.79 -10.15 8.93
C ILE A 124 -1.39 -11.05 10.00
N THR A 125 -2.44 -11.80 9.67
CA THR A 125 -2.96 -12.83 10.60
C THR A 125 -1.81 -13.81 10.90
N PRO A 126 -1.43 -14.06 12.17
CA PRO A 126 -0.21 -14.79 12.48
C PRO A 126 -0.18 -16.17 11.80
N SER A 127 0.96 -16.45 11.15
CA SER A 127 1.25 -17.67 10.37
C SER A 127 0.92 -18.98 11.11
N TRP A 128 0.94 -18.98 12.45
CA TRP A 128 0.62 -20.16 13.27
C TRP A 128 -0.86 -20.52 13.35
N THR A 129 -1.77 -19.62 12.98
CA THR A 129 -3.21 -19.88 13.16
C THR A 129 -3.70 -20.99 12.24
N ILE A 130 -3.03 -21.26 11.12
CA ILE A 130 -3.38 -22.37 10.23
C ILE A 130 -2.14 -22.89 9.46
N VAL A 131 -1.52 -23.98 9.95
CA VAL A 131 -0.53 -24.75 9.17
C VAL A 131 -1.21 -25.24 7.87
N GLY A 132 -0.80 -24.68 6.72
CA GLY A 132 -1.27 -25.12 5.40
C GLY A 132 -2.32 -24.23 4.71
N PHE A 133 -2.71 -23.11 5.29
CA PHE A 133 -3.53 -22.08 4.62
C PHE A 133 -2.74 -20.78 4.41
N PRO A 134 -3.00 -20.07 3.30
CA PRO A 134 -2.36 -18.79 3.03
C PRO A 134 -2.80 -17.71 4.04
N PRO A 135 -1.92 -16.75 4.36
CA PRO A 135 -2.24 -15.70 5.32
C PRO A 135 -3.33 -14.78 4.77
N THR A 136 -4.31 -14.46 5.61
CA THR A 136 -5.23 -13.35 5.34
C THR A 136 -4.51 -12.04 5.61
N LEU A 137 -4.58 -11.11 4.66
CA LEU A 137 -3.95 -9.79 4.76
C LEU A 137 -5.01 -8.70 4.96
N TYR A 138 -4.67 -7.70 5.76
CA TYR A 138 -5.52 -6.55 5.99
C TYR A 138 -4.81 -5.26 5.58
N TYR A 139 -5.53 -4.36 4.90
CA TYR A 139 -5.02 -3.07 4.44
C TYR A 139 -5.98 -1.94 4.80
N LYS A 140 -5.44 -0.84 5.31
CA LYS A 140 -6.13 0.45 5.42
C LYS A 140 -5.94 1.23 4.14
N VAL A 141 -6.99 1.93 3.72
CA VAL A 141 -6.97 2.74 2.51
C VAL A 141 -6.92 4.21 2.88
N TYR A 142 -6.05 4.95 2.21
CA TYR A 142 -5.88 6.38 2.37
C TYR A 142 -6.06 7.05 1.01
N ARG A 143 -6.74 8.18 0.96
CA ARG A 143 -6.72 9.04 -0.23
C ARG A 143 -5.65 10.11 -0.05
N ILE A 144 -4.94 10.41 -1.14
CA ILE A 144 -4.04 11.55 -1.18
C ILE A 144 -4.88 12.79 -1.44
N SER A 145 -4.99 13.69 -0.46
CA SER A 145 -5.56 15.01 -0.68
C SER A 145 -4.44 15.99 -1.03
N LYS A 146 -4.48 16.60 -2.22
CA LYS A 146 -3.61 17.74 -2.53
C LYS A 146 -4.25 18.98 -1.93
N ARG A 147 -3.67 19.54 -0.87
CA ARG A 147 -4.04 20.87 -0.41
C ARG A 147 -3.48 21.90 -1.40
N SER A 148 -4.29 22.34 -2.36
CA SER A 148 -4.00 23.52 -3.17
C SER A 148 -3.95 24.73 -2.24
N LYS A 149 -2.76 25.11 -1.76
CA LYS A 149 -2.54 26.43 -1.17
C LYS A 149 -2.53 27.44 -2.33
N GLU A 150 -3.71 27.94 -2.68
CA GLU A 150 -3.85 29.20 -3.42
C GLU A 150 -3.70 30.34 -2.41
N ASN A 151 -2.55 31.02 -2.45
CA ASN A 151 -2.38 32.37 -1.94
C ASN A 151 -1.15 33.02 -2.57
#